data_AF-A0A7S5PYT6-F1
#
_entry.id   AF-A0A7S5PYT6-F1
#
_cell.length_a   1.000
_cell.length_b   1.000
_cell.length_c   1.000
_cell.angle_alpha   90.00
_cell.angle_beta   90.00
_cell.angle_gamma   90.00
#
_symmetry.space_group_name_H-M   'P 1'
#
loop_
_entity.id
_entity.type
_entity.pdbx_description
1 polymer ?
#
loop_
_entity_poly.entity_id
_entity_poly.type
_entity_poly.pdbx_seq_one_letter_code
_entity_poly.pdbx_strand_id
1 'polypeptide(L)'
;VHLKVGNKIETVRYFHCYKRGVDRVFVDHPFFLEKVWGKTGSKVYGPRAGLDYKDNQLRFSLLCQAALEAPLVLNLNSNKHFSGPY
;
A
#
# COMPACT_ATOMS: atom_id res chain seq x y z
N VAL A 1 -5.40 10.28 0.76
CA VAL A 1 -4.33 11.26 0.49
C VAL A 1 -4.16 11.45 -1.00
N HIS A 2 -3.73 12.63 -1.44
CA HIS A 2 -3.46 12.92 -2.84
C HIS A 2 -1.94 13.00 -3.06
N LEU A 3 -1.40 12.15 -3.93
CA LEU A 3 0.05 12.03 -4.16
C LEU A 3 0.38 12.37 -5.60
N LYS A 4 1.50 13.06 -5.82
CA LYS A 4 2.00 13.35 -7.18
C LYS A 4 2.91 12.21 -7.63
N VAL A 5 2.44 11.41 -8.59
CA VAL A 5 3.18 10.27 -9.13
C VAL A 5 3.37 10.47 -10.63
N GLY A 6 4.63 10.60 -11.04
CA GLY A 6 4.96 11.04 -12.39
C GLY A 6 4.32 12.40 -12.69
N ASN A 7 3.47 12.45 -13.71
CA ASN A 7 2.82 13.67 -14.18
C ASN A 7 1.35 13.80 -13.72
N LYS A 8 0.88 12.94 -12.79
CA LYS A 8 -0.52 12.92 -12.33
C LYS A 8 -0.62 12.99 -10.82
N ILE A 9 -1.78 13.44 -10.35
CA ILE A 9 -2.16 13.37 -8.94
C ILE A 9 -3.05 12.15 -8.79
N GLU A 10 -2.62 11.20 -7.96
CA GLU A 10 -3.33 9.96 -7.68
C GLU A 10 -3.94 10.01 -6.27
N THR A 11 -5.15 9.47 -6.13
CA THR A 11 -5.84 9.40 -4.84
C THR A 11 -5.62 8.04 -4.22
N VAL A 12 -5.01 8.03 -3.04
CA VAL A 12 -4.68 6.82 -2.29
C VAL A 12 -5.49 6.75 -1.01
N ARG A 13 -5.99 5.55 -0.70
CA ARG A 13 -6.64 5.23 0.57
C ARG A 13 -5.80 4.22 1.34
N TYR A 14 -6.13 4.03 2.61
CA TYR A 14 -5.47 3.07 3.48
C TYR A 14 -6.48 2.12 4.10
N PHE A 15 -6.16 0.83 4.13
CA PHE A 15 -6.80 -0.12 5.04
C PHE A 15 -5.86 -0.39 6.20
N HIS A 16 -6.43 -0.67 7.37
CA HIS A 16 -5.68 -0.96 8.58
C HIS A 16 -6.17 -2.25 9.22
N CYS A 17 -5.24 -3.05 9.73
CA CYS A 17 -5.52 -4.23 10.52
C CYS A 17 -4.48 -4.37 11.62
N TYR A 18 -4.94 -4.48 12.86
CA TYR A 18 -4.09 -4.84 13.99
C TYR A 18 -4.10 -6.36 14.20
N LYS A 19 -2.92 -6.98 14.21
CA LYS A 19 -2.79 -8.42 14.43
C LYS A 19 -1.45 -8.77 15.06
N ARG A 20 -1.50 -9.49 16.18
CA ARG A 20 -0.31 -9.98 16.94
C ARG A 20 0.67 -8.84 17.30
N GLY A 21 0.16 -7.74 17.86
CA GLY A 21 1.00 -6.62 18.28
C GLY A 21 1.46 -5.69 17.14
N VAL A 22 1.00 -5.91 15.92
CA VAL A 22 1.47 -5.15 14.74
C VAL A 22 0.29 -4.46 14.06
N ASP A 23 0.40 -3.14 13.92
CA ASP A 23 -0.43 -2.33 13.03
C ASP A 23 0.02 -2.51 11.58
N ARG A 24 -0.83 -3.14 10.78
CA ARG A 24 -0.59 -3.37 9.35
C ARG A 24 -1.43 -2.39 8.56
N VAL A 25 -0.76 -1.57 7.77
CA VAL A 25 -1.41 -0.61 6.87
C VAL A 25 -1.22 -1.09 5.44
N PHE A 26 -2.31 -1.14 4.68
CA PHE A 26 -2.33 -1.52 3.27
C PHE A 26 -2.69 -0.31 2.42
N VAL A 27 -1.92 -0.08 1.36
CA VAL A 27 -2.18 0.97 0.38
C VAL A 27 -3.24 0.51 -0.61
N ASP A 28 -4.36 1.23 -0.65
CA ASP A 28 -5.49 0.98 -1.52
C ASP A 28 -5.43 1.90 -2.75
N HIS A 29 -5.19 1.29 -3.91
CA HIS A 29 -5.10 1.98 -5.21
C HIS A 29 -5.41 1.00 -6.36
N PRO A 30 -6.06 1.43 -7.46
CA PRO A 30 -6.37 0.59 -8.62
C PRO A 30 -5.17 -0.19 -9.16
N PHE A 31 -3.97 0.43 -9.18
CA PHE A 31 -2.75 -0.23 -9.64
C PHE A 31 -2.36 -1.51 -8.86
N PHE A 32 -2.85 -1.67 -7.62
CA PHE A 32 -2.61 -2.86 -6.81
C PHE A 32 -3.82 -3.79 -6.76
N LEU A 33 -5.03 -3.23 -6.69
CA LEU A 33 -6.27 -4.02 -6.58
C LEU A 33 -6.54 -4.93 -7.78
N GLU A 34 -6.08 -4.56 -8.97
CA GLU A 34 -6.16 -5.43 -10.15
C GLU A 34 -5.19 -6.62 -10.08
N LYS A 35 -4.21 -6.59 -9.16
CA LYS A 35 -3.10 -7.54 -9.06
C LYS A 35 -3.03 -8.22 -7.69
N VAL A 36 -4.17 -8.64 -7.16
CA VAL A 36 -4.29 -9.31 -5.84
C VAL A 36 -4.31 -10.83 -5.93
N TRP A 37 -3.97 -11.46 -4.79
CA TRP A 37 -4.16 -12.89 -4.59
C TRP A 37 -5.62 -13.25 -4.85
N GLY A 38 -5.87 -14.22 -5.73
CA GLY A 38 -7.21 -14.60 -6.21
C GLY A 38 -7.56 -14.08 -7.62
N LYS A 39 -7.05 -12.92 -8.06
CA LYS A 39 -7.20 -12.45 -9.45
C LYS A 39 -5.97 -12.78 -10.30
N THR A 40 -4.78 -12.41 -9.83
CA THR A 40 -3.50 -12.71 -10.50
C THR A 40 -2.69 -13.80 -9.78
N GLY A 41 -3.17 -14.29 -8.63
CA GLY A 41 -2.45 -15.30 -7.85
C GLY A 41 -1.13 -14.73 -7.30
N SER A 42 -0.04 -15.49 -7.42
CA SER A 42 1.29 -15.08 -6.96
C SER A 42 2.00 -14.06 -7.87
N LYS A 43 1.36 -13.60 -8.93
CA LYS A 43 1.94 -12.74 -9.99
C LYS A 43 1.78 -11.25 -9.68
N VAL A 44 2.33 -10.80 -8.55
CA VAL A 44 2.20 -9.40 -8.09
C VAL A 44 3.06 -8.43 -8.91
N TYR A 45 4.25 -8.89 -9.31
CA TYR A 45 5.28 -8.06 -9.94
C TYR A 45 5.33 -8.22 -11.45
N GLY A 46 4.71 -9.27 -11.99
CA GLY A 46 4.74 -9.52 -13.42
C GLY A 46 3.97 -10.77 -13.81
N PRO A 47 3.63 -10.94 -15.09
CA PRO A 47 2.79 -12.05 -15.57
C PRO A 47 3.46 -13.42 -15.44
N ARG A 48 4.79 -13.47 -15.30
CA ARG A 48 5.60 -14.68 -15.06
C ARG A 48 6.93 -14.31 -14.40
N ALA A 49 7.61 -15.31 -13.84
CA ALA A 49 8.96 -15.12 -13.29
C ALA A 49 9.92 -14.57 -14.36
N GLY A 50 10.74 -13.59 -13.98
CA GLY A 50 11.71 -12.94 -14.87
C GLY A 50 11.11 -11.94 -15.86
N LEU A 51 9.81 -11.63 -15.79
CA LEU A 51 9.18 -10.60 -16.62
C LEU A 51 8.28 -9.71 -15.77
N ASP A 52 8.65 -8.43 -15.66
CA ASP A 52 7.95 -7.44 -14.84
C ASP A 52 6.80 -6.75 -15.58
N TYR A 53 5.83 -6.21 -14.83
CA TYR A 53 4.86 -5.28 -15.38
C TYR A 53 5.52 -3.91 -15.69
N LYS A 54 5.12 -3.30 -16.80
CA LYS A 54 5.67 -2.01 -17.26
C LYS A 54 5.38 -0.86 -16.29
N ASP A 55 4.30 -0.95 -15.52
CA ASP A 55 3.85 0.06 -14.57
C ASP A 55 4.48 -0.10 -13.17
N ASN A 56 5.33 -1.11 -12.94
CA ASN A 56 5.97 -1.35 -11.65
C ASN A 56 6.71 -0.11 -11.10
N GLN A 57 7.41 0.63 -11.97
CA GLN A 57 8.13 1.84 -11.55
C GLN A 57 7.20 2.88 -10.92
N LEU A 58 6.06 3.15 -11.56
CA LEU A 58 5.05 4.07 -11.04
C LEU A 58 4.36 3.49 -9.80
N ARG A 59 4.06 2.19 -9.80
CA ARG A 59 3.45 1.49 -8.66
C ARG A 59 4.30 1.64 -7.40
N PHE A 60 5.58 1.31 -7.49
CA PHE A 60 6.46 1.38 -6.32
C PHE A 60 6.80 2.81 -5.91
N SER A 61 6.89 3.74 -6.87
CA SER A 61 6.99 5.17 -6.52
C SER A 61 5.78 5.64 -5.70
N LEU A 62 4.57 5.30 -6.14
CA LEU A 62 3.32 5.61 -5.42
C LEU A 62 3.31 4.95 -4.03
N LEU A 63 3.68 3.67 -3.94
CA LEU A 63 3.73 2.94 -2.67
C LEU A 63 4.67 3.60 -1.66
N CYS A 64 5.86 4.01 -2.09
CA CYS A 64 6.83 4.68 -1.23
C CYS A 64 6.32 6.04 -0.73
N GLN A 65 5.75 6.85 -1.61
CA GLN A 65 5.16 8.14 -1.22
C GLN A 65 3.99 7.94 -0.24
N ALA A 66 3.12 6.96 -0.49
CA ALA A 66 2.03 6.63 0.41
C ALA A 66 2.55 6.15 1.78
N ALA A 67 3.61 5.33 1.81
CA ALA A 67 4.20 4.87 3.06
C ALA A 67 4.76 6.02 3.91
N LEU A 68 5.33 7.06 3.28
CA LEU A 68 5.82 8.26 3.98
C LEU A 68 4.67 9.10 4.56
N GLU A 69 3.54 9.17 3.85
CA GLU A 69 2.35 9.92 4.29
C GLU A 69 1.53 9.19 5.35
N ALA A 70 1.52 7.85 5.33
CA ALA A 70 0.76 7.02 6.25
C ALA A 70 0.91 7.41 7.75
N PRO A 71 2.13 7.58 8.32
CA PRO A 71 2.27 7.95 9.73
C PRO A 71 1.80 9.38 10.05
N LEU A 72 1.76 10.28 9.06
CA LEU A 72 1.33 11.66 9.26
C LEU A 72 -0.20 11.78 9.30
N VAL A 73 -0.89 10.94 8.53
CA VAL A 73 -2.35 11.02 8.32
C VAL A 73 -3.13 9.98 9.11
N LEU A 74 -2.49 8.86 9.51
CA LEU A 74 -3.15 7.79 10.24
C LEU A 74 -2.95 7.94 11.74
N ASN A 75 -4.05 8.03 12.48
CA ASN A 75 -4.03 7.93 13.93
C ASN A 75 -4.20 6.47 14.39
N LEU A 76 -3.08 5.77 14.50
CA LEU A 76 -3.03 4.36 14.90
C LEU A 76 -3.25 4.13 16.41
N ASN A 77 -3.26 5.20 17.22
CA ASN A 77 -3.42 5.15 18.67
C ASN A 77 -4.89 4.91 19.11
N SER A 78 -5.83 4.80 18.17
CA SER A 78 -7.26 4.62 18.44
C SER A 78 -7.68 3.16 18.70
N ASN A 79 -6.71 2.23 18.72
CA ASN A 79 -6.95 0.81 18.96
C ASN A 79 -7.00 0.50 20.47
N LYS A 80 -8.02 -0.25 20.92
CA LYS A 80 -8.16 -0.74 22.30
C LYS A 80 -6.98 -1.61 22.78
N HIS A 81 -6.17 -2.13 21.86
CA HIS A 81 -4.99 -2.97 22.14
C HIS A 81 -3.66 -2.23 21.96
N PHE A 82 -3.67 -0.92 21.75
CA PHE A 82 -2.44 -0.13 21.68
C PHE A 82 -1.79 -0.05 23.07
N SER A 83 -0.63 -0.68 23.25
CA SER A 83 0.11 -0.74 24.53
C SER A 83 1.33 0.18 24.58
N GLY A 84 1.37 1.25 23.78
CA GLY A 84 2.51 2.18 23.76
C GLY A 84 3.71 1.65 22.96
N PRO A 85 4.85 2.37 22.96
CA PRO A 85 5.92 2.20 21.97
C PRO A 85 6.81 0.95 22.18
N TYR A 86 6.41 0.00 23.04
CA TYR A 86 7.12 -1.24 23.33
C TYR A 86 6.16 -2.42 23.50
#